data_AF-A0A1Z4RJY3-F1
#
_entry.id   AF-A0A1Z4RJY3-F1
#
_cell.length_a   1.000
_cell.length_b   1.000
_cell.length_c   1.000
_cell.angle_alpha   90.00
_cell.angle_beta   90.00
_cell.angle_gamma   90.00
#
_symmetry.space_group_name_H-M   'P 1'
#
loop_
_entity.id
_entity.type
_entity.pdbx_description
1 polymer ?
#
loop_
_entity_poly.entity_id
_entity_poly.type
_entity_poly.pdbx_seq_one_letter_code
_entity_poly.pdbx_strand_id
1 'polypeptide(L)'
;MKEKFLNWLNIILVADVFLVFLGFAWFAIAVIGDASGIHLGLDLWHQLWQPVFNPAIGILMGGAILSGLISWVSKKFAANR
;
A
#
# COMPACT_ATOMS: atom_id res chain seq x y z
N MET A 1 16.64 20.55 -3.88
CA MET A 1 15.29 20.26 -4.42
C MET A 1 14.96 18.77 -4.44
N LYS A 2 15.89 17.89 -4.88
CA LYS A 2 15.70 16.42 -4.89
C LYS A 2 15.36 15.81 -3.52
N GLU A 3 16.00 16.30 -2.46
CA GLU A 3 15.76 15.80 -1.09
C GLU A 3 14.34 16.07 -0.58
N LYS A 4 13.79 17.26 -0.89
CA LYS A 4 12.41 17.59 -0.57
C LYS A 4 11.41 16.68 -1.29
N PHE A 5 11.70 16.32 -2.55
CA PHE A 5 10.88 15.40 -3.33
C PHE A 5 10.92 13.98 -2.77
N LEU A 6 12.11 13.46 -2.44
CA LEU A 6 12.27 12.14 -1.82
C LEU A 6 11.57 12.06 -0.46
N ASN A 7 11.64 13.12 0.35
CA ASN A 7 10.96 13.17 1.63
C ASN A 7 9.43 13.16 1.48
N TRP A 8 8.90 13.93 0.53
CA TRP A 8 7.47 13.92 0.20
C TRP A 8 7.00 12.56 -0.31
N LEU A 9 7.77 11.94 -1.19
CA LEU A 9 7.50 10.60 -1.70
C LEU A 9 7.46 9.58 -0.54
N ASN A 10 8.42 9.65 0.38
CA ASN A 10 8.47 8.77 1.54
C ASN A 10 7.23 8.97 2.45
N ILE A 11 6.82 10.20 2.71
CA ILE A 11 5.60 10.50 3.49
C ILE A 11 4.36 9.92 2.80
N ILE A 12 4.23 10.08 1.48
CA ILE A 12 3.12 9.53 0.70
C ILE A 12 3.12 8.00 0.77
N LEU A 13 4.26 7.34 0.57
CA LEU A 13 4.36 5.88 0.67
C LEU A 13 4.01 5.37 2.06
N VAL A 14 4.49 6.04 3.12
CA VAL A 14 4.15 5.67 4.50
C VAL A 14 2.64 5.84 4.74
N ALA A 15 2.06 6.95 4.30
CA ALA A 15 0.61 7.18 4.39
C ALA A 15 -0.19 6.14 3.59
N ASP A 16 0.28 5.73 2.41
CA ASP A 16 -0.31 4.71 1.56
C ASP A 16 -0.31 3.33 2.24
N VAL A 17 0.81 2.95 2.88
CA VAL A 17 0.88 1.74 3.72
C VAL A 17 -0.18 1.78 4.81
N PHE A 18 -0.26 2.87 5.58
CA PHE A 18 -1.26 3.01 6.63
C PHE A 18 -2.69 2.96 6.09
N LEU A 19 -2.95 3.56 4.92
CA LEU A 19 -4.24 3.51 4.26
C LEU A 19 -4.64 2.06 3.95
N VAL A 20 -3.73 1.26 3.38
CA VAL A 20 -4.00 -0.15 3.07
C VAL A 20 -4.26 -0.96 4.35
N PHE A 21 -3.48 -0.74 5.42
CA PHE A 21 -3.67 -1.44 6.70
C PHE A 21 -4.96 -1.03 7.43
N LEU A 22 -5.27 0.26 7.51
CA LEU A 22 -6.52 0.76 8.08
C LEU A 22 -7.71 0.24 7.28
N GLY A 23 -7.54 0.21 5.97
CA GLY A 23 -8.49 -0.36 5.06
C GLY A 23 -8.76 -1.85 5.34
N PHE A 24 -7.70 -2.63 5.51
CA PHE A 24 -7.84 -4.03 5.90
C PHE A 24 -8.52 -4.19 7.26
N ALA A 25 -8.23 -3.32 8.24
CA ALA A 25 -8.91 -3.33 9.53
C ALA A 25 -10.40 -2.99 9.40
N TRP A 26 -10.76 -2.00 8.57
CA TRP A 26 -12.14 -1.70 8.21
C TRP A 26 -12.81 -2.93 7.62
N PHE A 27 -12.18 -3.56 6.62
CA PHE A 27 -12.72 -4.76 5.99
C PHE A 27 -13.01 -5.86 7.00
N ALA A 28 -12.08 -6.15 7.93
CA ALA A 28 -12.28 -7.16 8.96
C ALA A 28 -13.49 -6.82 9.86
N ILE A 29 -13.62 -5.57 10.29
CA ILE A 29 -14.78 -5.11 11.09
C ILE A 29 -16.07 -5.23 10.28
N ALA A 30 -16.05 -4.81 9.01
CA ALA A 30 -17.21 -4.84 8.13
C ALA A 30 -17.71 -6.26 7.90
N VAL A 31 -16.82 -7.23 7.67
CA VAL A 31 -17.15 -8.66 7.50
C VAL A 31 -17.79 -9.23 8.78
N ILE A 32 -17.26 -8.89 9.96
CA ILE A 32 -17.83 -9.34 11.24
C ILE A 32 -19.22 -8.72 11.48
N GLY A 33 -19.40 -7.45 11.10
CA GLY A 33 -20.69 -6.78 11.18
C GLY A 33 -21.74 -7.35 10.22
N ASP A 34 -21.33 -7.65 8.99
CA ASP A 34 -22.20 -8.24 7.97
C ASP A 34 -22.69 -9.63 8.39
N ALA A 35 -21.81 -10.45 8.98
CA ALA A 35 -22.20 -11.72 9.60
C ALA A 35 -23.20 -11.57 10.77
N SER A 36 -23.29 -10.39 11.36
CA SER A 36 -24.24 -10.04 12.43
C SER A 36 -25.51 -9.36 11.91
N GLY A 37 -25.67 -9.24 10.58
CA GLY A 37 -26.81 -8.59 9.93
C GLY A 37 -26.76 -7.06 9.93
N ILE A 38 -25.61 -6.45 10.27
CA ILE A 38 -25.41 -5.00 10.28
C ILE A 38 -24.50 -4.64 9.10
N HIS A 39 -25.03 -3.90 8.13
CA HIS A 39 -24.26 -3.42 6.99
C HIS A 39 -23.30 -2.30 7.45
N LEU A 40 -22.15 -2.67 8.00
CA LEU A 40 -21.09 -1.76 8.47
C LEU A 40 -20.28 -1.13 7.31
N GLY A 41 -20.93 -0.88 6.17
CA GLY A 41 -20.28 -0.29 5.01
C GLY A 41 -19.39 -1.24 4.21
N LEU A 42 -19.68 -2.54 4.24
CA LEU A 42 -19.00 -3.55 3.42
C LEU A 42 -19.18 -3.28 1.92
N ASP A 43 -20.36 -2.82 1.50
CA ASP A 43 -20.61 -2.36 0.12
C ASP A 43 -19.78 -1.12 -0.26
N LEU A 44 -19.68 -0.14 0.66
CA LEU A 44 -18.86 1.05 0.45
C LEU A 44 -17.38 0.67 0.34
N TRP A 45 -16.93 -0.27 1.18
CA TRP A 45 -15.59 -0.82 1.12
C TRP A 45 -15.29 -1.47 -0.24
N HIS A 46 -16.20 -2.30 -0.76
CA HIS A 46 -16.05 -2.89 -2.09
C HIS A 46 -16.03 -1.85 -3.21
N GLN A 47 -16.84 -0.79 -3.13
CA GLN A 47 -16.80 0.29 -4.11
C GLN A 47 -15.49 1.08 -4.04
N LEU A 48 -14.93 1.30 -2.85
CA LEU A 48 -13.65 1.97 -2.64
C LEU A 48 -12.46 1.07 -3.01
N TRP A 49 -12.64 -0.25 -3.07
CA TRP A 49 -11.60 -1.20 -3.41
C TRP A 49 -10.92 -0.92 -4.76
N GLN A 50 -11.71 -0.81 -5.82
CA GLN A 50 -11.21 -0.55 -7.18
C GLN A 50 -10.48 0.80 -7.32
N PRO A 51 -11.04 1.94 -6.89
CA PRO A 51 -10.42 3.25 -7.09
C PRO A 51 -9.37 3.64 -6.04
N VAL A 52 -9.38 3.05 -4.84
CA VAL A 52 -8.48 3.45 -3.74
C VAL A 52 -7.50 2.34 -3.40
N PHE A 53 -7.98 1.17 -2.99
CA PHE A 53 -7.12 0.13 -2.42
C PHE A 53 -6.29 -0.60 -3.48
N ASN A 54 -6.87 -0.89 -4.65
CA ASN A 54 -6.17 -1.54 -5.75
C ASN A 54 -4.97 -0.71 -6.27
N PRO A 55 -5.10 0.60 -6.56
CA PRO A 55 -3.95 1.41 -6.95
C PRO A 55 -2.94 1.62 -5.81
N ALA A 56 -3.40 1.79 -4.56
CA ALA A 56 -2.53 1.89 -3.38
C ALA A 56 -1.62 0.64 -3.25
N ILE A 57 -2.22 -0.56 -3.24
CA ILE A 57 -1.47 -1.82 -3.20
C ILE A 57 -0.52 -1.93 -4.40
N GLY A 58 -0.94 -1.49 -5.58
CA GLY A 58 -0.10 -1.43 -6.78
C GLY A 58 1.14 -0.56 -6.60
N ILE A 59 1.02 0.60 -5.96
CA ILE A 59 2.16 1.48 -5.64
C ILE A 59 3.09 0.81 -4.62
N LEU A 60 2.55 0.20 -3.57
CA LEU A 60 3.35 -0.54 -2.59
C LEU A 60 4.13 -1.70 -3.22
N MET A 61 3.45 -2.52 -4.04
CA MET A 61 4.08 -3.61 -4.79
C MET A 61 5.15 -3.08 -5.75
N GLY A 62 4.84 -2.03 -6.51
CA GLY A 62 5.79 -1.39 -7.41
C GLY A 62 7.03 -0.87 -6.68
N GLY A 63 6.82 -0.20 -5.54
CA GLY A 63 7.90 0.30 -4.68
C GLY A 63 8.77 -0.82 -4.12
N ALA A 64 8.17 -1.92 -3.67
CA ALA A 64 8.87 -3.10 -3.17
C ALA A 64 9.68 -3.80 -4.28
N ILE A 65 9.09 -3.98 -5.46
CA ILE A 65 9.76 -4.60 -6.63
C ILE A 65 10.93 -3.73 -7.08
N LEU A 66 10.73 -2.42 -7.24
CA LEU A 66 11.80 -1.49 -7.62
C LEU A 66 12.94 -1.51 -6.59
N SER A 67 12.61 -1.47 -5.30
CA SER A 67 13.60 -1.53 -4.23
C SER A 67 14.40 -2.85 -4.26
N GLY A 68 13.71 -3.97 -4.48
CA GLY A 68 14.33 -5.28 -4.63
C GLY A 68 15.26 -5.37 -5.84
N LEU A 69 14.80 -4.88 -7.00
CA LEU A 69 15.59 -4.84 -8.23
C LEU A 69 16.84 -3.96 -8.08
N ILE A 70 16.69 -2.76 -7.54
CA ILE A 70 17.82 -1.84 -7.29
C ILE A 70 18.82 -2.48 -6.34
N SER A 71 18.36 -3.12 -5.27
CA SER A 71 19.23 -3.82 -4.31
C SER A 71 19.98 -4.98 -4.96
N TRP A 72 19.29 -5.79 -5.79
CA TRP A 72 19.89 -6.91 -6.51
C TRP A 72 20.97 -6.45 -7.51
N VAL A 73 20.67 -5.44 -8.32
CA VAL A 73 21.63 -4.84 -9.26
C VAL A 73 22.82 -4.26 -8.50
N SER A 74 22.57 -3.47 -7.45
CA SER A 74 23.62 -2.84 -6.65
C SER A 74 24.54 -3.87 -6.00
N LYS A 75 24.00 -4.95 -5.43
CA LYS A 75 24.79 -6.06 -4.87
C LYS A 75 25.62 -6.75 -5.95
N LYS A 76 25.07 -6.98 -7.14
CA LYS A 76 25.78 -7.64 -8.25
C LYS A 76 26.95 -6.79 -8.77
N PHE A 77 26.79 -5.47 -8.85
CA PHE A 77 27.86 -4.57 -9.26
C PHE A 77 28.87 -4.28 -8.15
N ALA A 78 28.44 -4.23 -6.88
CA ALA A 78 29.33 -4.04 -5.73
C ALA A 78 30.15 -5.30 -5.41
N ALA A 79 29.62 -6.51 -5.64
CA ALA A 79 30.34 -7.76 -5.46
C ALA A 79 31.39 -8.04 -6.54
N ASN A 80 31.42 -7.24 -7.62
CA ASN A 80 32.35 -7.38 -8.74
C ASN A 80 33.48 -6.31 -8.71
N ARG A 81 33.72 -5.70 -7.54
CA ARG A 81 34.86 -4.83 -7.25
C ARG A 81 35.69 -5.39 -6.10
#